data_AF-A0AAW9HPL5-F1
#
_entry.id   AF-A0AAW9HPL5-F1
#
_cell.length_a   1.000
_cell.length_b   1.000
_cell.length_c   1.000
_cell.angle_alpha   90.00
_cell.angle_beta   90.00
_cell.angle_gamma   90.00
#
_symmetry.space_group_name_H-M   'P 1'
#
loop_
_entity.id
_entity.type
_entity.pdbx_description
1 polymer ?
#
loop_
_entity_poly.entity_id
_entity_poly.type
_entity_poly.pdbx_seq_one_letter_code
_entity_poly.pdbx_strand_id
1 'polypeptide(L)'
;MKHETAKAAFPSKILSGDIRVDRFLIVRFDYEVFLNSKTGLLAVNESTFSVIHGRVGKEPLVRWDYIRSPRSNIPCAHVQVHSHRDEWTHALLLGGKHSRRSRRRLKNALRTPRIADVHFPVGGRRFRPCLEEVLLFVIDEFGVACTPQAREALQRGMQEWEEIQVRSVVRNNRAIALQALAE
;
A
#
# COMPACT_ATOMS: atom_id res chain seq x y z
N MET A 1 21.59 -24.06 21.39
CA MET A 1 21.18 -24.54 20.06
C MET A 1 20.58 -23.39 19.26
N LYS A 2 21.31 -22.87 18.27
CA LYS A 2 20.74 -21.90 17.33
C LYS A 2 19.96 -22.70 16.28
N HIS A 3 18.65 -22.62 16.29
CA HIS A 3 17.85 -23.12 15.18
C HIS A 3 18.03 -22.16 13.99
N GLU A 4 19.06 -22.43 13.21
CA GLU A 4 19.23 -21.89 11.88
C GLU A 4 18.17 -22.55 11.00
N THR A 5 17.00 -21.94 10.94
CA THR A 5 15.97 -22.31 9.96
C THR A 5 16.49 -21.82 8.61
N ALA A 6 17.11 -22.74 7.87
CA ALA A 6 17.54 -22.51 6.50
C ALA A 6 16.38 -21.92 5.71
N LYS A 7 16.55 -20.67 5.26
CA LYS A 7 15.63 -20.00 4.32
C LYS A 7 15.61 -20.90 3.09
N ALA A 8 14.48 -21.57 2.82
CA ALA A 8 14.30 -22.22 1.52
C ALA A 8 14.37 -21.10 0.47
N ALA A 9 15.55 -20.93 -0.12
CA ALA A 9 15.85 -19.87 -1.06
C ALA A 9 15.22 -20.25 -2.40
N PHE A 10 13.92 -20.05 -2.52
CA PHE A 10 13.29 -20.01 -3.84
C PHE A 10 13.94 -18.85 -4.60
N PRO A 11 14.22 -19.00 -5.91
CA PRO A 11 14.75 -17.90 -6.70
C PRO A 11 13.74 -16.75 -6.67
N SER A 12 14.07 -15.68 -5.93
CA SER A 12 13.25 -14.47 -5.84
C SER A 12 13.74 -13.41 -6.81
N LYS A 13 12.83 -12.51 -7.18
CA LYS A 13 13.10 -11.33 -8.01
C LYS A 13 12.63 -10.09 -7.28
N ILE A 14 13.42 -9.04 -7.40
CA ILE A 14 13.08 -7.72 -6.87
C ILE A 14 12.47 -6.90 -8.00
N LEU A 15 11.33 -6.28 -7.73
CA LEU A 15 10.68 -5.32 -8.61
C LEU A 15 10.51 -4.01 -7.83
N SER A 16 11.22 -2.97 -8.25
CA SER A 16 11.20 -1.67 -7.57
C SER A 16 11.01 -0.53 -8.55
N GLY A 17 10.38 0.54 -8.10
CA GLY A 17 10.23 1.75 -8.91
C GLY A 17 9.68 2.93 -8.13
N ASP A 18 9.82 4.11 -8.73
CA ASP A 18 9.37 5.38 -8.16
C ASP A 18 8.37 6.04 -9.11
N ILE A 19 7.18 6.36 -8.60
CA ILE A 19 6.15 7.10 -9.32
C ILE A 19 6.11 8.52 -8.77
N ARG A 20 6.50 9.49 -9.61
CA ARG A 20 6.39 10.92 -9.28
C ARG A 20 4.96 11.39 -9.60
N VAL A 21 4.22 11.75 -8.56
CA VAL A 21 2.79 12.05 -8.65
C VAL A 21 2.47 13.54 -8.50
N ASP A 22 3.42 14.33 -7.98
CA ASP A 22 3.41 15.80 -7.99
C ASP A 22 4.88 16.30 -7.92
N ARG A 23 5.10 17.62 -7.91
CA ARG A 23 6.44 18.22 -7.78
C ARG A 23 7.16 17.84 -6.48
N PHE A 24 6.43 17.38 -5.47
CA PHE A 24 6.95 17.16 -4.12
C PHE A 24 6.53 15.81 -3.50
N LEU A 25 5.84 14.93 -4.25
CA LEU A 25 5.42 13.62 -3.76
C LEU A 25 5.91 12.50 -4.68
N ILE A 26 6.46 11.47 -4.05
CA ILE A 26 6.95 10.26 -4.71
C ILE A 26 6.31 9.06 -4.04
N VAL A 27 5.74 8.16 -4.83
CA VAL A 27 5.33 6.84 -4.38
C VAL A 27 6.39 5.85 -4.83
N ARG A 28 7.18 5.35 -3.89
CA ARG A 28 8.12 4.25 -4.14
C ARG A 28 7.42 2.93 -3.86
N PHE A 29 7.62 1.95 -4.73
CA PHE A 29 7.23 0.57 -4.51
C PHE A 29 8.44 -0.35 -4.61
N ASP A 30 8.48 -1.34 -3.74
CA ASP A 30 9.47 -2.41 -3.73
C ASP A 30 8.73 -3.73 -3.49
N TYR A 31 8.98 -4.73 -4.32
CA TYR A 31 8.46 -6.08 -4.17
C TYR A 31 9.61 -7.07 -4.21
N GLU A 32 9.57 -8.06 -3.32
CA GLU A 32 10.26 -9.32 -3.50
C GLU A 32 9.21 -10.38 -3.89
N VAL A 33 9.37 -11.00 -5.06
CA VAL A 33 8.45 -12.00 -5.59
C VAL A 33 9.17 -13.32 -5.86
N PHE A 34 8.45 -14.43 -5.78
CA PHE A 34 8.98 -15.77 -6.10
C PHE A 34 7.92 -16.61 -6.81
N LEU A 35 8.35 -17.57 -7.62
CA LEU A 35 7.44 -18.54 -8.24
C LEU A 35 7.09 -19.63 -7.22
N ASN A 36 5.81 -19.74 -6.87
CA ASN A 36 5.35 -20.80 -5.97
C ASN A 36 5.26 -22.13 -6.74
N SER A 37 6.14 -23.07 -6.41
CA SER A 37 6.22 -24.38 -7.09
C SER A 37 4.95 -25.23 -6.96
N LYS A 38 4.15 -25.06 -5.91
CA LYS A 38 2.91 -25.81 -5.70
C LYS A 38 1.76 -25.28 -6.55
N THR A 39 1.72 -23.98 -6.80
CA THR A 39 0.61 -23.33 -7.52
C THR A 39 0.96 -22.93 -8.94
N GLY A 40 2.25 -22.87 -9.30
CA GLY A 40 2.74 -22.34 -10.57
C GLY A 40 2.49 -20.83 -10.74
N LEU A 41 2.22 -20.10 -9.64
CA LEU A 41 1.87 -18.68 -9.66
C LEU A 41 2.96 -17.85 -9.00
N LEU A 42 3.13 -16.62 -9.50
CA LEU A 42 3.99 -15.63 -8.85
C LEU A 42 3.36 -15.20 -7.52
N ALA A 43 4.16 -15.19 -6.46
CA ALA A 43 3.74 -14.85 -5.12
C ALA A 43 4.65 -13.76 -4.54
N VAL A 44 4.05 -12.82 -3.81
CA VAL A 44 4.79 -11.78 -3.08
C VAL A 44 5.39 -12.38 -1.81
N ASN A 45 6.71 -12.32 -1.65
CA ASN A 45 7.38 -12.61 -0.37
C ASN A 45 7.34 -11.37 0.53
N GLU A 46 7.75 -10.22 -0.01
CA GLU A 46 7.76 -8.94 0.69
C GLU A 46 7.25 -7.85 -0.25
N SER A 47 6.55 -6.84 0.29
CA SER A 47 6.24 -5.62 -0.45
C SER A 47 6.27 -4.41 0.46
N THR A 48 6.82 -3.32 -0.05
CA THR A 48 6.89 -2.04 0.64
C THR A 48 6.38 -0.94 -0.28
N PHE A 49 5.45 -0.12 0.20
CA PHE A 49 5.02 1.10 -0.48
C PHE A 49 5.31 2.30 0.40
N SER A 50 6.03 3.28 -0.13
CA SER A 50 6.44 4.47 0.62
C SER A 50 5.94 5.74 -0.06
N VAL A 51 5.31 6.64 0.70
CA VAL A 51 4.97 7.98 0.23
C VAL A 51 6.01 8.95 0.79
N ILE A 52 6.80 9.55 -0.09
CA ILE A 52 7.94 10.40 0.27
C ILE A 52 7.62 11.85 -0.09
N HIS A 53 7.83 12.74 0.87
CA HIS A 53 7.74 14.19 0.65
C HIS A 53 9.12 14.76 0.30
N GLY A 54 9.25 15.38 -0.87
CA GLY A 54 10.49 15.95 -1.37
C GLY A 54 11.24 14.99 -2.32
N ARG A 55 12.42 14.53 -1.92
CA ARG A 55 13.32 13.71 -2.77
C ARG A 55 13.42 12.27 -2.30
N VAL A 56 13.67 11.34 -3.24
CA VAL A 56 13.97 9.93 -2.96
C VAL A 56 15.15 9.84 -1.98
N GLY A 57 15.08 8.91 -1.02
CA GLY A 57 16.10 8.72 0.01
C GLY A 57 15.91 9.56 1.28
N LYS A 58 14.92 10.46 1.31
CA LYS A 58 14.39 11.02 2.56
C LYS A 58 13.55 9.97 3.28
N GLU A 59 13.47 10.06 4.61
CA GLU A 59 12.48 9.31 5.40
C GLU A 59 11.06 9.54 4.83
N PRO A 60 10.27 8.47 4.59
CA PRO A 60 8.94 8.60 4.02
C PRO A 60 7.97 9.23 5.01
N LEU A 61 6.91 9.88 4.54
CA LEU A 61 5.79 10.29 5.39
C LEU A 61 5.14 9.06 6.07
N VAL A 62 4.91 8.03 5.27
CA VAL A 62 4.27 6.77 5.64
C VAL A 62 4.76 5.65 4.73
N ARG A 63 4.81 4.45 5.31
CA ARG A 63 5.14 3.22 4.63
C ARG A 63 4.14 2.10 4.95
N TRP A 64 3.78 1.32 3.94
CA TRP A 64 3.03 0.08 4.08
C TRP A 64 3.95 -1.08 3.80
N ASP A 65 4.08 -1.97 4.77
CA ASP A 65 4.95 -3.13 4.65
C ASP A 65 4.11 -4.40 4.72
N TYR A 66 4.47 -5.35 3.88
CA TYR A 66 4.03 -6.73 3.97
C TYR A 66 5.24 -7.66 3.94
N ILE A 67 5.28 -8.57 4.91
CA ILE A 67 6.28 -9.61 5.04
C ILE A 67 5.51 -10.91 5.21
N ARG A 68 5.65 -11.83 4.25
CA ARG A 68 4.92 -13.11 4.26
C ARG A 68 5.20 -13.94 5.52
N SER A 69 6.45 -13.98 5.95
CA SER A 69 6.91 -14.74 7.12
C SER A 69 7.85 -13.89 7.96
N PRO A 70 7.33 -13.00 8.82
CA PRO A 70 8.16 -12.14 9.67
C PRO A 70 8.98 -12.98 10.66
N ARG A 71 10.21 -12.54 10.95
CA ARG A 71 11.13 -13.22 11.90
C ARG A 71 10.83 -12.90 13.37
N SER A 72 9.93 -11.94 13.63
CA SER A 72 9.53 -11.48 14.95
C SER A 72 8.00 -11.44 15.04
N ASN A 73 7.47 -10.96 16.18
CA ASN A 73 6.03 -10.81 16.44
C ASN A 73 5.37 -9.62 15.71
N ILE A 74 6.04 -9.02 14.73
CA ILE A 74 5.43 -7.94 13.94
C ILE A 74 4.31 -8.51 13.05
N PRO A 75 3.23 -7.74 12.79
CA PRO A 75 2.19 -8.18 11.89
C PRO A 75 2.71 -8.38 10.46
N CYS A 76 2.19 -9.40 9.77
CA CYS A 76 2.56 -9.65 8.37
C CYS A 76 2.26 -8.46 7.46
N ALA A 77 1.23 -7.66 7.77
CA ALA A 77 0.92 -6.42 7.08
C ALA A 77 0.78 -5.30 8.11
N HIS A 78 1.50 -4.20 7.93
CA HIS A 78 1.49 -3.09 8.89
C HIS A 78 1.80 -1.75 8.21
N VAL A 79 1.44 -0.67 8.91
CA VAL A 79 1.67 0.71 8.48
C VAL A 79 2.63 1.36 9.45
N GLN A 80 3.67 2.00 8.93
CA GLN A 80 4.63 2.80 9.70
C GLN A 80 4.49 4.26 9.30
N VAL A 81 4.28 5.12 10.28
CA VAL A 81 4.11 6.56 10.08
C VAL A 81 5.32 7.22 10.72
N HIS A 82 6.18 7.85 9.91
CA HIS A 82 7.49 8.31 10.37
C HIS A 82 7.53 9.81 10.64
N SER A 83 6.98 10.61 9.73
CA SER A 83 7.19 12.05 9.73
C SER A 83 6.55 12.79 10.91
N HIS A 84 7.24 13.84 11.36
CA HIS A 84 6.73 14.81 12.32
C HIS A 84 5.48 15.55 11.79
N ARG A 85 4.73 16.16 12.71
CA ARG A 85 3.46 16.84 12.42
C ARG A 85 3.60 17.93 11.35
N ASP A 86 4.71 18.65 11.36
CA ASP A 86 5.03 19.74 10.44
C ASP A 86 5.24 19.26 9.01
N GLU A 87 5.95 18.16 8.79
CA GLU A 87 6.12 17.59 7.44
C GLU A 87 4.81 17.13 6.83
N TRP A 88 3.95 16.48 7.63
CA TRP A 88 2.59 16.12 7.22
C TRP A 88 1.75 17.34 6.90
N THR A 89 1.80 18.35 7.77
CA THR A 89 1.08 19.61 7.57
C THR A 89 1.52 20.28 6.27
N HIS A 90 2.83 20.36 6.05
CA HIS A 90 3.42 20.96 4.86
C HIS A 90 3.03 20.19 3.59
N ALA A 91 3.14 18.86 3.59
CA ALA A 91 2.76 18.03 2.45
C ALA A 91 1.26 18.15 2.12
N LEU A 92 0.38 18.19 3.13
CA LEU A 92 -1.06 18.35 2.94
C LEU A 92 -1.45 19.76 2.46
N LEU A 93 -0.70 20.79 2.84
CA LEU A 93 -0.89 22.17 2.38
C LEU A 93 -0.41 22.39 0.95
N LEU A 94 0.73 21.81 0.59
CA LEU A 94 1.26 21.85 -0.78
C LEU A 94 0.46 20.95 -1.74
N GLY A 95 -0.31 20.01 -1.19
CA GLY A 95 -1.28 19.19 -1.90
C GLY A 95 -2.16 19.96 -2.89
N GLY A 96 -2.54 19.27 -3.96
CA GLY A 96 -3.46 19.82 -4.97
C GLY A 96 -4.91 19.94 -4.48
N LYS A 97 -5.76 20.53 -5.32
CA LYS A 97 -7.21 20.71 -5.08
C LYS A 97 -8.07 19.75 -5.90
N HIS A 98 -7.50 18.64 -6.36
CA HIS A 98 -8.16 17.75 -7.31
C HIS A 98 -9.10 16.74 -6.65
N SER A 99 -9.04 16.57 -5.33
CA SER A 99 -9.98 15.71 -4.58
C SER A 99 -10.95 16.52 -3.71
N ARG A 100 -12.11 15.93 -3.38
CA ARG A 100 -13.05 16.54 -2.42
C ARG A 100 -12.41 16.71 -1.03
N ARG A 101 -11.61 15.74 -0.59
CA ARG A 101 -10.93 15.74 0.71
C ARG A 101 -9.93 16.89 0.80
N SER A 102 -9.06 17.03 -0.20
CA SER A 102 -8.06 18.11 -0.22
C SER A 102 -8.73 19.50 -0.33
N ARG A 103 -9.77 19.64 -1.17
CA ARG A 103 -10.56 20.89 -1.25
C ARG A 103 -11.20 21.28 0.07
N ARG A 104 -11.83 20.33 0.77
CA ARG A 104 -12.46 20.58 2.08
C ARG A 104 -11.41 21.02 3.10
N ARG A 105 -10.24 20.40 3.08
CA ARG A 105 -9.14 20.70 3.98
C ARG A 105 -8.59 22.12 3.78
N LEU A 106 -8.43 22.55 2.53
CA LEU A 106 -7.92 23.88 2.18
C LEU A 106 -8.96 25.01 2.31
N LYS A 107 -10.26 24.69 2.30
CA LYS A 107 -11.33 25.70 2.49
C LYS A 107 -11.39 26.27 3.91
N ASN A 108 -10.93 25.52 4.91
CA ASN A 108 -10.98 25.96 6.30
C ASN A 108 -9.71 26.72 6.68
N ALA A 109 -9.66 28.02 6.35
CA ALA A 109 -8.51 28.88 6.64
C ALA A 109 -8.15 28.98 8.13
N LEU A 110 -9.10 28.71 9.02
CA LEU A 110 -8.92 28.75 10.48
C LEU A 110 -8.35 27.43 11.05
N ARG A 111 -8.19 26.39 10.23
CA ARG A 111 -7.75 25.07 10.69
C ARG A 111 -6.59 24.54 9.85
N THR A 112 -5.43 24.41 10.50
CA THR A 112 -4.26 23.74 9.93
C THR A 112 -4.55 22.25 9.66
N PRO A 113 -4.18 21.72 8.47
CA PRO A 113 -4.17 20.29 8.17
C PRO A 113 -3.46 19.48 9.25
N ARG A 114 -4.02 18.32 9.63
CA ARG A 114 -3.39 17.41 10.59
C ARG A 114 -3.33 16.00 10.03
N ILE A 115 -2.31 15.24 10.46
CA ILE A 115 -2.21 13.82 10.15
C ILE A 115 -3.43 13.02 10.62
N ALA A 116 -4.09 13.44 11.70
CA ALA A 116 -5.32 12.84 12.18
C ALA A 116 -6.50 12.93 11.18
N ASP A 117 -6.37 13.74 10.12
CA ASP A 117 -7.36 13.88 9.05
C ASP A 117 -7.04 13.00 7.82
N VAL A 118 -5.99 12.16 7.90
CA VAL A 118 -5.49 11.30 6.83
C VAL A 118 -6.00 9.88 7.04
N HIS A 119 -6.57 9.29 5.99
CA HIS A 119 -7.11 7.92 6.03
C HIS A 119 -6.13 6.96 5.38
N PHE A 120 -5.38 6.22 6.20
CA PHE A 120 -4.41 5.25 5.72
C PHE A 120 -5.12 3.97 5.21
N PRO A 121 -4.93 3.55 3.94
CA PRO A 121 -5.44 2.27 3.48
C PRO A 121 -4.81 1.11 4.24
N VAL A 122 -5.57 0.02 4.43
CA VAL A 122 -5.10 -1.19 5.13
C VAL A 122 -5.38 -2.48 4.34
N GLY A 123 -5.77 -2.37 3.07
CA GLY A 123 -6.06 -3.52 2.18
C GLY A 123 -7.52 -3.97 2.20
N GLY A 124 -8.43 -2.99 2.23
CA GLY A 124 -9.87 -3.23 2.25
C GLY A 124 -10.32 -4.32 3.24
N ARG A 125 -11.17 -5.23 2.76
CA ARG A 125 -11.82 -6.26 3.59
C ARG A 125 -10.91 -7.43 3.97
N ARG A 126 -9.73 -7.64 3.34
CA ARG A 126 -8.90 -8.85 3.56
C ARG A 126 -7.38 -8.68 3.34
N PHE A 127 -6.79 -7.72 4.03
CA PHE A 127 -5.37 -7.66 4.42
C PHE A 127 -4.35 -7.22 3.35
N ARG A 128 -3.69 -6.10 3.67
CA ARG A 128 -2.59 -5.39 2.98
C ARG A 128 -3.02 -4.60 1.73
N PRO A 129 -2.66 -3.30 1.64
CA PRO A 129 -2.94 -2.52 0.44
C PRO A 129 -2.27 -3.08 -0.80
N CYS A 130 -2.86 -2.87 -1.97
CA CYS A 130 -2.14 -2.92 -3.25
C CYS A 130 -1.53 -1.55 -3.61
N LEU A 131 -0.72 -1.50 -4.67
CA LEU A 131 -0.12 -0.25 -5.14
C LEU A 131 -1.19 0.76 -5.58
N GLU A 132 -2.27 0.29 -6.21
CA GLU A 132 -3.39 1.11 -6.66
C GLU A 132 -4.10 1.81 -5.50
N GLU A 133 -4.26 1.14 -4.35
CA GLU A 133 -4.79 1.76 -3.14
C GLU A 133 -3.88 2.87 -2.60
N VAL A 134 -2.55 2.69 -2.66
CA VAL A 134 -1.59 3.73 -2.25
C VAL A 134 -1.60 4.92 -3.22
N LEU A 135 -1.76 4.67 -4.53
CA LEU A 135 -1.89 5.74 -5.52
C LEU A 135 -3.20 6.52 -5.33
N LEU A 136 -4.32 5.83 -5.11
CA LEU A 136 -5.61 6.47 -4.80
C LEU A 136 -5.57 7.22 -3.47
N PHE A 137 -4.84 6.71 -2.48
CA PHE A 137 -4.56 7.42 -1.23
C PHE A 137 -3.86 8.75 -1.53
N VAL A 138 -2.81 8.78 -2.35
CA VAL A 138 -2.13 10.04 -2.66
C VAL A 138 -3.03 11.00 -3.44
N ILE A 139 -3.78 10.50 -4.42
CA ILE A 139 -4.76 11.30 -5.19
C ILE A 139 -5.78 11.93 -4.26
N ASP A 140 -6.35 11.15 -3.35
CA ASP A 140 -7.46 11.64 -2.55
C ASP A 140 -7.01 12.43 -1.32
N GLU A 141 -5.97 11.99 -0.61
CA GLU A 141 -5.52 12.66 0.62
C GLU A 141 -4.67 13.89 0.35
N PHE A 142 -3.81 13.85 -0.66
CA PHE A 142 -2.97 15.00 -1.03
C PHE A 142 -3.55 15.78 -2.20
N GLY A 143 -4.65 15.33 -2.80
CA GLY A 143 -5.33 16.05 -3.86
C GLY A 143 -4.55 16.11 -5.16
N VAL A 144 -3.70 15.12 -5.40
CA VAL A 144 -2.93 15.00 -6.64
C VAL A 144 -3.86 14.89 -7.86
N ALA A 145 -3.46 15.53 -8.95
CA ALA A 145 -4.20 15.47 -10.21
C ALA A 145 -4.27 14.03 -10.76
N CYS A 146 -5.46 13.62 -11.19
CA CYS A 146 -5.69 12.31 -11.76
C CYS A 146 -6.78 12.43 -12.84
N THR A 147 -6.53 11.87 -14.02
CA THR A 147 -7.54 11.81 -15.07
C THR A 147 -8.60 10.77 -14.71
N PRO A 148 -9.85 10.90 -15.21
CA PRO A 148 -10.88 9.89 -15.00
C PRO A 148 -10.43 8.48 -15.42
N GLN A 149 -9.77 8.35 -16.57
CA GLN A 149 -9.30 7.08 -17.10
C GLN A 149 -8.22 6.43 -16.22
N ALA A 150 -7.31 7.23 -15.66
CA ALA A 150 -6.30 6.73 -14.73
C ALA A 150 -6.97 6.24 -13.43
N ARG A 151 -7.93 7.01 -12.90
CA ARG A 151 -8.69 6.57 -11.71
C ARG A 151 -9.45 5.27 -11.97
N GLU A 152 -10.12 5.14 -13.10
CA GLU A 152 -10.82 3.91 -13.48
C GLU A 152 -9.86 2.72 -13.61
N ALA A 153 -8.66 2.92 -14.17
CA ALA A 153 -7.65 1.88 -14.25
C ALA A 153 -7.19 1.42 -12.86
N LEU A 154 -6.95 2.36 -11.93
CA LEU A 154 -6.60 2.03 -10.54
C LEU A 154 -7.72 1.25 -9.85
N GLN A 155 -8.99 1.64 -10.05
CA GLN A 155 -10.14 0.95 -9.47
C GLN A 155 -10.32 -0.46 -10.04
N ARG A 156 -10.11 -0.67 -11.34
CA ARG A 156 -10.11 -2.01 -11.95
C ARG A 156 -8.98 -2.87 -11.38
N GLY A 157 -7.76 -2.33 -11.29
CA GLY A 157 -6.63 -3.04 -10.68
C GLY A 157 -6.89 -3.47 -9.24
N MET A 158 -7.57 -2.64 -8.45
CA MET A 158 -8.01 -3.02 -7.10
C MET A 158 -8.98 -4.20 -7.09
N GLN A 159 -9.94 -4.24 -8.02
CA GLN A 159 -10.90 -5.35 -8.13
C GLN A 159 -10.18 -6.64 -8.54
N GLU A 160 -9.30 -6.57 -9.54
CA GLU A 160 -8.46 -7.70 -9.97
C GLU A 160 -7.58 -8.22 -8.82
N TRP A 161 -6.98 -7.31 -8.05
CA TRP A 161 -6.21 -7.65 -6.87
C TRP A 161 -7.04 -8.38 -5.82
N GLU A 162 -8.25 -7.89 -5.51
CA GLU A 162 -9.17 -8.51 -4.57
C GLU A 162 -9.54 -9.93 -5.02
N GLU A 163 -9.87 -10.12 -6.30
CA GLU A 163 -10.14 -11.44 -6.87
C GLU A 163 -8.95 -12.40 -6.72
N ILE A 164 -7.74 -11.93 -7.00
CA ILE A 164 -6.51 -12.73 -6.83
C ILE A 164 -6.32 -13.13 -5.37
N GLN A 165 -6.54 -12.20 -4.42
CA GLN A 165 -6.45 -12.53 -2.99
C GLN A 165 -7.53 -13.53 -2.57
N VAL A 166 -8.78 -13.37 -3.01
CA VAL A 166 -9.87 -14.31 -2.72
C VAL A 166 -9.54 -15.70 -3.24
N ARG A 167 -9.10 -15.83 -4.50
CA ARG A 167 -8.68 -17.11 -5.09
C ARG A 167 -7.54 -17.74 -4.29
N SER A 168 -6.60 -16.93 -3.80
CA SER A 168 -5.48 -17.39 -2.95
C SER A 168 -5.98 -17.93 -1.61
N VAL A 169 -6.86 -17.19 -0.92
CA VAL A 169 -7.45 -17.58 0.37
C VAL A 169 -8.26 -18.86 0.23
N VAL A 170 -9.15 -18.95 -0.77
CA VAL A 170 -9.97 -20.14 -1.04
C VAL A 170 -9.10 -21.35 -1.36
N ARG A 171 -8.06 -21.18 -2.19
CA ARG A 171 -7.13 -22.27 -2.52
C ARG A 171 -6.46 -22.86 -1.28
N ASN A 172 -6.09 -22.02 -0.32
CA ASN A 172 -5.41 -22.44 0.91
C ASN A 172 -6.37 -22.95 1.99
N ASN A 173 -7.68 -22.67 1.87
CA ASN A 173 -8.69 -22.96 2.89
C ASN A 173 -9.95 -23.60 2.28
N ARG A 174 -9.77 -24.58 1.37
CA ARG A 174 -10.87 -25.16 0.59
C ARG A 174 -12.01 -25.73 1.45
N ALA A 175 -11.68 -26.43 2.55
CA ALA A 175 -12.70 -27.00 3.43
C ALA A 175 -13.58 -25.91 4.07
N ILE A 176 -12.96 -24.83 4.58
CA ILE A 176 -13.67 -23.67 5.15
C ILE A 176 -14.51 -22.98 4.07
N ALA A 177 -13.97 -22.82 2.86
CA ALA A 177 -14.71 -22.22 1.75
C ALA A 177 -15.94 -23.04 1.34
N LEU A 178 -15.84 -24.39 1.33
CA LEU A 178 -16.98 -25.27 1.04
C LEU A 178 -18.05 -25.18 2.13
N GLN A 179 -17.65 -25.12 3.40
CA GLN A 179 -18.59 -24.94 4.50
C GLN A 179 -19.37 -23.62 4.37
N ALA A 180 -18.68 -22.51 4.08
CA ALA A 180 -19.30 -21.21 3.93
C ALA A 180 -20.27 -21.10 2.74
N LEU A 181 -20.20 -22.01 1.75
CA LEU A 181 -21.14 -22.06 0.62
C LEU A 181 -22.43 -22.83 0.96
N ALA A 182 -22.44 -23.59 2.06
CA ALA A 182 -23.58 -24.38 2.51
C ALA A 182 -24.44 -23.64 3.55
N GLU A 183 -24.03 -22.45 3.98
CA GLU A 183 -24.76 -21.52 4.86
C GLU A 183 -25.70 -20.62 4.04
#